data_AF-A0AAD7AUP8-F1
#
_entry.id   AF-A0AAD7AUP8-F1
#
_cell.length_a   1.000
_cell.length_b   1.000
_cell.length_c   1.000
_cell.angle_alpha   90.00
_cell.angle_beta   90.00
_cell.angle_gamma   90.00
#
_symmetry.space_group_name_H-M   'P 1'
#
loop_
_entity.id
_entity.type
_entity.pdbx_description
1 polymer ?
#
loop_
_entity_poly.entity_id
_entity_poly.type
_entity_poly.pdbx_seq_one_letter_code
_entity_poly.pdbx_strand_id
1 'polypeptide(L)'
;MADLRSLFENTPTDPNSLHVLRERIAQIVADTIARGENPGTTLSPEQSRSLIEDLSRLTENQLRDLGRLGDSCPICFTPFTAILAEEETALAMDSPAYPADELGVTKLAATWQCGHVFCRRDISKWIRDGHGSCPMCRGALAQSDDSEPGTTTQQPTTNPQDAELLTQIRTHMEELYSNGAVAYVDLDGDFAGFGDPVYVPAGGYDNDRSEFSGMYS
;
A
#
# COMPACT_ATOMS: atom_id res chain seq x y z
N MET A 1 -16.98 -27.29 47.76
CA MET A 1 -17.71 -26.74 46.60
C MET A 1 -17.71 -25.23 46.76
N ALA A 2 -16.69 -24.57 46.22
CA ALA A 2 -16.50 -23.13 46.34
C ALA A 2 -17.27 -22.42 45.23
N ASP A 3 -17.95 -21.34 45.62
CA ASP A 3 -18.93 -20.59 44.85
C ASP A 3 -18.25 -19.76 43.75
N LEU A 4 -18.45 -20.14 42.49
CA LEU A 4 -17.87 -19.49 41.30
C LEU A 4 -18.66 -18.27 40.83
N ARG A 5 -19.64 -17.78 41.62
CA ARG A 5 -20.47 -16.63 41.24
C ARG A 5 -19.90 -15.26 41.61
N SER A 6 -18.86 -15.17 42.44
CA SER A 6 -18.34 -13.88 42.93
C SER A 6 -17.21 -13.27 42.09
N LEU A 7 -16.91 -13.81 40.90
CA LEU A 7 -15.80 -13.32 40.04
C LEU A 7 -16.25 -12.45 38.86
N PHE A 8 -17.55 -12.17 38.69
CA PHE A 8 -18.08 -11.40 37.56
C PHE A 8 -18.75 -10.06 37.95
N GLU A 9 -18.59 -9.57 39.18
CA GLU A 9 -19.27 -8.35 39.66
C GLU A 9 -18.43 -7.06 39.66
N ASN A 10 -17.27 -7.04 38.99
CA ASN A 10 -16.48 -5.81 38.87
C ASN A 10 -16.22 -5.42 37.41
N THR A 11 -17.30 -5.14 36.67
CA THR A 11 -17.19 -4.25 35.51
C THR A 11 -17.34 -2.81 36.02
N PRO A 12 -16.29 -1.97 35.99
CA PRO A 12 -16.42 -0.58 36.33
C PRO A 12 -17.25 0.12 35.24
N THR A 13 -18.56 0.24 35.47
CA THR A 13 -19.48 1.09 34.71
C THR A 13 -19.26 2.56 35.09
N ASP A 14 -18.03 3.06 34.98
CA ASP A 14 -17.79 4.49 35.09
C ASP A 14 -17.90 5.09 33.68
N PRO A 15 -18.96 5.88 33.39
CA PRO A 15 -19.13 6.50 32.08
C PRO A 15 -17.95 7.42 31.69
N ASN A 16 -17.17 7.91 32.67
CA ASN A 16 -15.94 8.64 32.41
C ASN A 16 -14.82 7.76 31.83
N SER A 17 -14.76 6.47 32.19
CA SER A 17 -13.75 5.55 31.69
C SER A 17 -13.89 5.31 30.18
N LEU A 18 -15.13 5.21 29.68
CA LEU A 18 -15.41 5.03 28.25
C LEU A 18 -15.04 6.26 27.43
N HIS A 19 -15.27 7.47 27.96
CA HIS A 19 -14.87 8.71 27.29
C HIS A 19 -13.35 8.81 27.19
N VAL A 20 -12.63 8.53 28.28
CA VAL A 20 -11.15 8.53 28.29
C VAL A 20 -10.57 7.48 27.34
N LEU A 21 -11.22 6.30 27.22
CA LEU A 21 -10.78 5.26 26.31
C LEU A 21 -11.02 5.64 24.85
N ARG A 22 -12.16 6.28 24.54
CA ARG A 22 -12.46 6.85 23.22
C ARG A 22 -11.47 7.95 22.84
N GLU A 23 -11.17 8.87 23.75
CA GLU A 23 -10.18 9.93 23.54
C GLU A 23 -8.79 9.32 23.24
N ARG A 24 -8.39 8.30 24.01
CA ARG A 24 -7.12 7.59 23.76
C ARG A 24 -7.09 6.84 22.44
N ILE A 25 -8.18 6.17 22.05
CA ILE A 25 -8.27 5.50 20.75
C ILE A 25 -8.22 6.53 19.63
N ALA A 26 -8.95 7.65 19.74
CA ALA A 26 -8.90 8.74 18.76
C ALA A 26 -7.48 9.32 18.66
N GLN A 27 -6.79 9.49 19.78
CA GLN A 27 -5.40 9.93 19.81
C GLN A 27 -4.48 8.93 19.11
N ILE A 28 -4.58 7.63 19.42
CA ILE A 28 -3.77 6.58 18.79
C ILE A 28 -4.06 6.49 17.29
N VAL A 29 -5.33 6.54 16.89
CA VAL A 29 -5.75 6.51 15.49
C VAL A 29 -5.22 7.73 14.75
N ALA A 30 -5.39 8.94 15.31
CA ALA A 30 -4.85 10.17 14.75
C ALA A 30 -3.32 10.12 14.66
N ASP A 31 -2.64 9.58 15.67
CA ASP A 31 -1.18 9.41 15.65
C ASP A 31 -0.76 8.35 14.63
N THR A 32 -1.52 7.26 14.44
CA THR A 32 -1.28 6.28 13.38
C THR A 32 -1.69 6.73 11.99
N ILE A 33 -2.58 7.71 11.83
CA ILE A 33 -2.90 8.33 10.54
C ILE A 33 -1.82 9.38 10.22
N ALA A 34 -1.43 10.20 11.20
CA ALA A 34 -0.30 11.12 11.10
C ALA A 34 1.04 10.39 10.90
N ARG A 35 1.16 9.14 11.36
CA ARG A 35 2.29 8.24 11.06
C ARG A 35 2.02 7.27 9.89
N GLY A 36 0.77 7.19 9.43
CA GLY A 36 0.27 6.22 8.43
C GLY A 36 0.35 6.75 7.01
N GLU A 37 0.40 8.06 6.85
CA GLU A 37 1.28 8.65 5.86
C GLU A 37 2.70 8.38 6.33
N ASN A 38 3.36 7.33 5.81
CA ASN A 38 4.78 7.11 6.08
C ASN A 38 5.54 8.42 5.80
N PRO A 39 6.11 9.11 6.81
CA PRO A 39 6.93 10.30 6.57
C PRO A 39 8.32 9.96 5.98
N GLY A 40 8.52 8.73 5.51
CA GLY A 40 9.68 8.33 4.71
C GLY A 40 9.15 7.80 3.38
N THR A 41 9.34 8.44 2.24
CA THR A 41 10.50 9.20 1.81
C THR A 41 10.02 10.05 0.64
N THR A 42 9.56 11.27 0.88
CA THR A 42 9.46 12.25 -0.21
C THR A 42 10.86 12.44 -0.74
N LEU A 43 11.14 11.84 -1.89
CA LEU A 43 12.45 11.90 -2.49
C LEU A 43 12.75 13.36 -2.87
N SER A 44 13.94 13.84 -2.50
CA SER A 44 14.43 15.09 -3.05
C SER A 44 14.44 14.99 -4.58
N PRO A 45 14.10 16.06 -5.33
CA PRO A 45 14.15 16.04 -6.79
C PRO A 45 15.51 15.59 -7.36
N GLU A 46 16.59 15.88 -6.64
CA GLU A 46 17.95 15.45 -7.01
C GLU A 46 18.13 13.94 -6.80
N GLN A 47 17.62 13.39 -5.70
CA GLN A 47 17.63 11.95 -5.43
C GLN A 47 16.78 11.20 -6.45
N SER A 48 15.59 11.71 -6.79
CA SER A 48 14.72 11.12 -7.81
C SER A 48 15.44 11.02 -9.16
N ARG A 49 16.18 12.06 -9.58
CA ARG A 49 16.94 12.04 -10.84
C ARG A 49 18.06 11.00 -10.81
N SER A 50 18.87 10.99 -9.75
CA SER A 50 19.95 10.00 -9.60
C SER A 50 19.41 8.57 -9.65
N LEU A 51 18.30 8.30 -8.94
CA LEU A 51 17.67 6.99 -8.95
C LEU A 51 17.20 6.57 -10.34
N ILE A 52 16.63 7.49 -11.12
CA ILE A 52 16.13 7.21 -12.48
C ILE A 52 17.29 6.94 -13.46
N GLU A 53 18.39 7.66 -13.32
CA GLU A 53 19.60 7.45 -14.12
C GLU A 53 20.22 6.07 -13.83
N ASP A 54 20.25 5.67 -12.56
CA ASP A 54 20.80 4.40 -12.09
C ASP A 54 19.91 3.17 -12.38
N LEU A 55 18.70 3.36 -12.92
CA LEU A 55 17.81 2.24 -13.27
C LEU A 55 18.45 1.37 -14.36
N SER A 56 18.68 0.10 -14.02
CA SER A 56 19.20 -0.90 -14.96
C SER A 56 18.23 -1.12 -16.12
N ARG A 57 18.73 -1.20 -17.36
CA ARG A 57 17.94 -1.66 -18.52
C ARG A 57 18.03 -3.17 -18.60
N LEU A 58 16.88 -3.84 -18.63
CA LEU A 58 16.80 -5.28 -18.83
C LEU A 58 16.56 -5.60 -20.29
N THR A 59 17.39 -6.50 -20.82
CA THR A 59 17.21 -7.11 -22.14
C THR A 59 16.25 -8.30 -22.07
N GLU A 60 15.75 -8.74 -23.23
CA GLU A 60 14.87 -9.91 -23.33
C GLU A 60 15.52 -11.17 -22.73
N ASN A 61 16.81 -11.37 -22.99
CA ASN A 61 17.56 -12.52 -22.47
C ASN A 61 17.61 -12.50 -20.93
N GLN A 62 17.84 -11.33 -20.33
CA GLN A 62 17.84 -11.20 -18.87
C GLN A 62 16.44 -11.46 -18.27
N LEU A 63 15.37 -11.01 -18.92
CA LEU A 63 14.01 -11.31 -18.49
C LEU A 63 13.66 -12.79 -18.61
N ARG A 64 14.18 -13.46 -19.65
CA ARG A 64 14.08 -14.91 -19.85
C ARG A 64 14.82 -15.67 -18.75
N ASP A 65 16.05 -15.26 -18.42
CA ASP A 65 16.86 -15.88 -17.36
C ASP A 65 16.21 -15.72 -15.98
N LEU A 66 15.52 -14.60 -15.75
CA LEU A 66 14.73 -14.36 -14.54
C LEU A 66 13.39 -15.11 -14.52
N GLY A 67 12.98 -15.74 -15.63
CA GLY A 67 11.68 -16.41 -15.76
C GLY A 67 10.49 -15.44 -15.74
N ARG A 68 10.70 -14.16 -16.06
CA ARG A 68 9.70 -13.08 -16.01
C ARG A 68 9.23 -12.60 -17.39
N LEU A 69 9.65 -13.29 -18.46
CA LEU A 69 9.37 -12.84 -19.84
C LEU A 69 7.86 -12.75 -20.16
N GLY A 70 7.06 -13.64 -19.59
CA GLY A 70 5.60 -13.66 -19.80
C GLY A 70 4.80 -12.76 -18.85
N ASP A 71 5.47 -12.06 -17.93
CA ASP A 71 4.81 -11.21 -16.96
C ASP A 71 4.48 -9.83 -17.57
N SER A 72 3.58 -9.09 -16.90
CA SER A 72 3.21 -7.73 -17.27
C SER A 72 3.66 -6.72 -16.22
N CYS A 73 3.88 -5.48 -16.65
CA CYS A 73 4.14 -4.38 -15.73
C CYS A 73 2.94 -4.24 -14.77
N PRO A 74 3.13 -4.25 -13.44
CA PRO A 74 2.03 -4.16 -12.49
C PRO A 74 1.37 -2.76 -12.43
N ILE A 75 1.96 -1.75 -13.09
CA ILE A 75 1.45 -0.37 -13.10
C ILE A 75 0.57 -0.13 -14.35
N CYS A 76 1.13 -0.33 -15.55
CA CYS A 76 0.38 -0.14 -16.81
C CYS A 76 -0.29 -1.40 -17.36
N PHE A 77 -0.03 -2.59 -16.79
CA PHE A 77 -0.52 -3.89 -17.25
C PHE A 77 -0.07 -4.32 -18.65
N THR A 78 0.84 -3.58 -19.29
CA THR A 78 1.44 -3.96 -20.57
C THR A 78 2.43 -5.12 -20.38
N PRO A 79 2.38 -6.19 -21.21
CA PRO A 79 3.32 -7.29 -21.13
C PRO A 79 4.75 -6.82 -21.45
N PHE A 80 5.74 -7.38 -20.74
CA PHE A 80 7.13 -6.95 -20.91
C PHE A 80 7.66 -7.17 -22.34
N THR A 81 7.17 -8.20 -23.04
CA THR A 81 7.48 -8.42 -24.45
C THR A 81 7.02 -7.28 -25.37
N ALA A 82 5.84 -6.70 -25.12
CA ALA A 82 5.36 -5.57 -25.91
C ALA A 82 6.16 -4.30 -25.61
N ILE A 83 6.55 -4.08 -24.36
CA ILE A 83 7.39 -2.93 -23.97
C ILE A 83 8.78 -3.03 -24.63
N LEU A 84 9.38 -4.21 -24.68
CA LEU A 84 10.65 -4.43 -25.37
C LEU A 84 10.54 -4.22 -26.88
N ALA A 85 9.46 -4.69 -27.50
CA ALA A 85 9.20 -4.46 -28.92
C ALA A 85 8.97 -2.96 -29.23
N GLU A 86 8.32 -2.23 -28.33
CA GLU A 86 8.17 -0.77 -28.42
C GLU A 86 9.54 -0.07 -28.34
N GLU A 87 10.41 -0.47 -27.41
CA GLU A 87 11.78 0.05 -27.31
C GLU A 87 12.57 -0.19 -28.60
N GLU A 88 12.56 -1.43 -29.13
CA GLU A 88 13.26 -1.77 -30.38
C GLU A 88 12.74 -0.94 -31.56
N THR A 89 11.40 -0.82 -31.70
CA THR A 89 10.78 -0.05 -32.77
C THR A 89 11.10 1.45 -32.65
N ALA A 90 11.06 2.00 -31.44
CA ALA A 90 11.36 3.39 -31.19
C ALA A 90 12.83 3.73 -31.49
N LEU A 91 13.75 2.84 -31.12
CA LEU A 91 15.18 2.96 -31.43
C LEU A 91 15.44 2.82 -32.93
N ALA A 92 14.77 1.89 -33.62
CA ALA A 92 14.94 1.71 -35.06
C ALA A 92 14.40 2.89 -35.89
N MET A 93 13.40 3.60 -35.38
CA MET A 93 12.77 4.74 -36.05
C MET A 93 13.33 6.10 -35.63
N ASP A 94 14.32 6.15 -34.72
CA ASP A 94 14.86 7.38 -34.13
C ASP A 94 13.75 8.36 -33.71
N SER A 95 12.64 7.83 -33.18
CA SER A 95 11.43 8.61 -32.96
C SER A 95 11.65 9.62 -31.83
N PRO A 96 11.50 10.94 -32.08
CA PRO A 96 11.68 11.96 -31.05
C PRO A 96 10.54 11.99 -30.02
N ALA A 97 9.52 11.13 -30.17
CA ALA A 97 8.32 11.15 -29.34
C ALA A 97 8.57 10.72 -27.90
N TYR A 98 9.57 9.87 -27.65
CA TYR A 98 9.89 9.38 -26.32
C TYR A 98 11.39 9.47 -26.07
N PRO A 99 11.81 10.00 -24.91
CA PRO A 99 13.21 10.06 -24.60
C PRO A 99 13.71 8.64 -24.27
N ALA A 100 14.92 8.31 -24.74
CA ALA A 100 15.42 6.94 -24.73
C ALA A 100 15.56 6.36 -23.31
N ASP A 101 15.62 7.21 -22.29
CA ASP A 101 15.67 6.90 -20.86
C ASP A 101 14.33 6.45 -20.25
N GLU A 102 13.21 6.61 -20.94
CA GLU A 102 11.90 6.12 -20.48
C GLU A 102 11.46 4.81 -21.15
N LEU A 103 12.21 4.34 -22.15
CA LEU A 103 11.92 3.13 -22.89
C LEU A 103 12.46 1.88 -22.18
N GLY A 104 11.80 0.75 -22.44
CA GLY A 104 12.24 -0.58 -22.00
C GLY A 104 11.75 -1.00 -20.61
N VAL A 105 12.35 -2.08 -20.13
CA VAL A 105 12.03 -2.71 -18.84
C VAL A 105 13.19 -2.52 -17.88
N THR A 106 12.88 -2.29 -16.60
CA THR A 106 13.89 -2.10 -15.56
C THR A 106 13.59 -2.95 -14.34
N LYS A 107 14.66 -3.29 -13.60
CA LYS A 107 14.60 -3.98 -12.32
C LYS A 107 15.25 -3.11 -11.25
N LEU A 108 14.59 -3.04 -10.10
CA LEU A 108 15.12 -2.42 -8.89
C LEU A 108 16.19 -3.35 -8.27
N ALA A 109 17.40 -3.31 -8.82
CA ALA A 109 18.46 -4.27 -8.54
C ALA A 109 19.51 -3.80 -7.52
N ALA A 110 19.37 -2.61 -6.94
CA ALA A 110 20.29 -2.17 -5.89
C ALA A 110 20.20 -3.10 -4.66
N THR A 111 21.25 -3.12 -3.84
CA THR A 111 21.37 -4.06 -2.71
C THR A 111 20.27 -3.89 -1.66
N TRP A 112 19.76 -2.66 -1.49
CA TRP A 112 18.63 -2.34 -0.59
C TRP A 112 17.25 -2.42 -1.28
N GLN A 113 17.22 -2.63 -2.60
CA GLN A 113 15.98 -2.67 -3.36
C GLN A 113 15.40 -4.07 -3.43
N CYS A 114 14.08 -4.13 -3.62
CA CYS A 114 13.29 -5.35 -3.58
C CYS A 114 13.42 -6.29 -4.79
N GLY A 115 14.06 -5.86 -5.90
CA GLY A 115 14.21 -6.71 -7.09
C GLY A 115 12.98 -6.79 -8.00
N HIS A 116 11.95 -5.99 -7.77
CA HIS A 116 10.75 -5.94 -8.62
C HIS A 116 11.02 -5.31 -9.99
N VAL A 117 10.24 -5.76 -10.98
CA VAL A 117 10.41 -5.42 -12.40
C VAL A 117 9.23 -4.57 -12.87
N PHE A 118 9.52 -3.49 -13.60
CA PHE A 118 8.53 -2.53 -14.10
C PHE A 118 8.91 -2.03 -15.49
N CYS A 119 7.96 -1.44 -16.21
CA CYS A 119 8.32 -0.62 -17.37
C CYS A 119 9.03 0.65 -16.89
N ARG A 120 10.04 1.10 -17.63
CA ARG A 120 10.90 2.22 -17.19
C ARG A 120 10.11 3.53 -17.11
N ARG A 121 9.17 3.75 -18.03
CA ARG A 121 8.26 4.91 -18.07
C ARG A 121 7.48 5.09 -16.75
N ASP A 122 6.78 4.06 -16.30
CA ASP A 122 5.90 4.15 -15.13
C ASP A 122 6.68 4.29 -13.83
N ILE A 123 7.75 3.51 -13.63
CA ILE A 123 8.52 3.60 -12.39
C ILE A 123 9.28 4.92 -12.29
N SER A 124 9.74 5.47 -13.43
CA SER A 124 10.39 6.78 -13.46
C SER A 124 9.40 7.90 -13.18
N LYS A 125 8.16 7.79 -13.68
CA LYS A 125 7.08 8.73 -13.32
C LYS A 125 6.76 8.64 -11.83
N TRP A 126 6.62 7.43 -11.30
CA TRP A 126 6.38 7.20 -9.87
C TRP A 126 7.44 7.85 -8.97
N ILE A 127 8.72 7.69 -9.31
CA ILE A 127 9.85 8.30 -8.59
C ILE A 127 9.86 9.83 -8.73
N ARG A 128 9.49 10.36 -9.90
CA ARG A 128 9.35 11.81 -10.16
C ARG A 128 8.21 12.45 -9.37
N ASP A 129 7.12 11.72 -9.19
CA ASP A 129 5.96 12.16 -8.40
C ASP A 129 6.29 12.20 -6.88
N GLY A 130 7.53 11.86 -6.50
CA GLY A 130 8.05 11.97 -5.13
C GLY A 130 7.85 10.71 -4.30
N HIS A 131 7.36 9.63 -4.90
CA HIS A 131 7.14 8.37 -4.17
C HIS A 131 8.46 7.61 -3.97
N GLY A 132 8.97 7.62 -2.73
CA GLY A 132 10.17 6.88 -2.34
C GLY A 132 9.98 5.40 -2.03
N SER A 133 8.81 4.81 -2.34
CA SER A 133 8.50 3.40 -2.04
C SER A 133 8.11 2.60 -3.29
N CYS A 134 8.49 1.32 -3.34
CA CYS A 134 8.13 0.40 -4.42
C CYS A 134 6.60 0.18 -4.48
N PRO A 135 5.96 0.28 -5.67
CA PRO A 135 4.51 0.06 -5.81
C PRO A 135 4.02 -1.33 -5.38
N MET A 136 4.88 -2.37 -5.49
CA MET A 136 4.46 -3.75 -5.19
C MET A 136 4.65 -4.17 -3.73
N CYS A 137 5.78 -3.82 -3.11
CA CYS A 137 6.07 -4.23 -1.72
C CYS A 137 6.17 -3.09 -0.73
N ARG A 138 6.03 -1.83 -1.17
CA ARG A 138 6.20 -0.62 -0.36
C ARG A 138 7.59 -0.49 0.30
N GLY A 139 8.58 -1.27 -0.13
CA GLY A 139 9.98 -1.12 0.31
C GLY A 139 10.61 0.17 -0.21
N ALA A 140 11.51 0.77 0.56
CA ALA A 140 12.16 2.03 0.21
C ALA A 140 13.01 1.92 -1.07
N LEU A 141 12.98 2.96 -1.92
CA LEU A 141 13.72 3.06 -3.16
C LEU A 141 15.08 3.76 -2.98
N ALA A 142 15.13 4.75 -2.08
CA ALA A 142 16.36 5.44 -1.71
C ALA A 142 17.04 4.76 -0.52
N GLN A 143 18.37 4.77 -0.54
CA GLN A 143 19.18 4.42 0.61
C GLN A 143 19.05 5.54 1.65
N SER A 144 18.63 5.20 2.86
CA SER A 144 18.79 6.10 4.01
C SER A 144 20.28 6.05 4.37
N ASP A 145 20.99 7.17 4.26
CA ASP A 145 22.41 7.26 4.63
C ASP A 145 22.66 6.97 6.13
N ASP A 146 21.61 6.75 6.92
CA ASP A 146 21.66 6.36 8.34
C ASP A 146 21.87 4.85 8.59
N SER A 147 22.71 4.19 7.78
CA SER A 147 23.06 2.79 8.01
C SER A 147 24.53 2.63 8.45
N GLU A 148 24.79 2.88 9.73
CA GLU A 148 25.63 1.95 10.48
C GLU A 148 24.97 0.56 10.42
N PRO A 149 25.71 -0.56 10.36
CA PRO A 149 25.14 -1.90 10.33
C PRO A 149 24.64 -2.30 11.73
N GLY A 150 23.57 -1.66 12.16
CA GLY A 150 22.79 -2.01 13.34
C GLY A 150 21.61 -2.86 12.92
N THR A 151 21.69 -4.15 13.21
CA THR A 151 20.58 -5.10 13.24
C THR A 151 19.35 -4.49 13.92
N THR A 152 18.43 -3.91 13.15
CA THR A 152 17.06 -3.67 13.63
C THR A 152 16.29 -4.97 13.48
N THR A 153 16.64 -5.93 14.32
CA THR A 153 15.61 -6.77 14.93
C THR A 153 14.67 -5.78 15.59
N GLN A 154 13.46 -5.63 15.06
CA GLN A 154 12.35 -5.10 15.84
C GLN A 154 12.15 -6.06 17.02
N GLN A 155 12.92 -5.84 18.10
CA GLN A 155 12.51 -6.31 19.40
C GLN A 155 11.28 -5.47 19.71
N PRO A 156 10.09 -6.08 19.87
CA PRO A 156 8.99 -5.37 20.50
C PRO A 156 9.53 -4.94 21.86
N THR A 157 9.62 -3.63 22.09
CA THR A 157 9.81 -3.10 23.43
C THR A 157 8.57 -3.50 24.21
N THR A 158 8.61 -4.68 24.82
CA THR A 158 7.60 -5.16 25.75
C THR A 158 7.74 -4.36 27.02
N ASN A 159 7.30 -3.10 26.97
CA ASN A 159 6.82 -2.45 28.16
C ASN A 159 5.66 -3.33 28.65
N PRO A 160 5.70 -3.90 29.87
CA PRO A 160 4.67 -4.84 30.33
C PRO A 160 3.25 -4.25 30.28
N GLN A 161 3.15 -2.91 30.32
CA GLN A 161 1.89 -2.17 30.17
C GLN A 161 1.33 -2.22 28.74
N ASP A 162 2.18 -2.27 27.71
CA ASP A 162 1.73 -2.30 26.31
C ASP A 162 1.27 -3.70 25.91
N ALA A 163 1.89 -4.74 26.48
CA ALA A 163 1.44 -6.12 26.32
C ALA A 163 0.04 -6.33 26.90
N GLU A 164 -0.22 -5.77 28.09
CA GLU A 164 -1.53 -5.85 28.74
C GLU A 164 -2.62 -5.11 27.94
N LEU A 165 -2.29 -3.92 27.43
CA LEU A 165 -3.17 -3.13 26.57
C LEU A 165 -3.54 -3.87 25.27
N LEU A 166 -2.57 -4.53 24.62
CA LEU A 166 -2.81 -5.31 23.40
C LEU A 166 -3.72 -6.51 23.64
N THR A 167 -3.58 -7.21 24.77
CA THR A 167 -4.53 -8.25 25.17
C THR A 167 -5.92 -7.69 25.41
N GLN A 168 -6.03 -6.54 26.07
CA GLN A 168 -7.32 -5.90 26.36
C GLN A 168 -8.03 -5.44 25.07
N ILE A 169 -7.29 -4.89 24.10
CA ILE A 169 -7.81 -4.53 22.77
C ILE A 169 -8.31 -5.79 22.04
N ARG A 170 -7.54 -6.88 22.04
CA ARG A 170 -7.93 -8.12 21.36
C ARG A 170 -9.23 -8.69 21.94
N THR A 171 -9.33 -8.78 23.27
CA THR A 171 -10.54 -9.32 23.93
C THR A 171 -11.77 -8.45 23.65
N HIS A 172 -11.61 -7.12 23.63
CA HIS A 172 -12.71 -6.22 23.31
C HIS A 172 -13.17 -6.34 21.84
N MET A 173 -12.24 -6.54 20.91
CA MET A 173 -12.57 -6.81 19.50
C MET A 173 -13.34 -8.11 19.34
N GLU A 174 -12.90 -9.20 19.99
CA GLU A 174 -13.63 -10.49 19.96
C GLU A 174 -15.06 -10.37 20.52
N GLU A 175 -15.25 -9.57 21.57
CA GLU A 175 -16.57 -9.33 22.16
C GLU A 175 -17.50 -8.54 21.22
N LEU A 176 -16.96 -7.56 20.49
CA LEU A 176 -17.71 -6.81 19.47
C LEU A 176 -18.13 -7.69 18.28
N TYR A 177 -17.23 -8.59 17.83
CA TYR A 177 -17.56 -9.56 16.77
C TYR A 177 -18.62 -10.57 17.22
N SER A 178 -18.59 -11.01 18.48
CA SER A 178 -19.60 -11.93 19.02
C SER A 178 -20.97 -11.27 19.22
N ASN A 179 -21.01 -9.94 19.44
CA ASN A 179 -22.24 -9.18 19.64
C ASN A 179 -22.84 -8.64 18.33
N GLY A 180 -22.25 -8.95 17.17
CA GLY A 180 -22.80 -8.60 15.85
C GLY A 180 -22.67 -7.12 15.47
N ALA A 181 -21.82 -6.35 16.16
CA ALA A 181 -21.61 -4.94 15.84
C ALA A 181 -20.63 -4.79 14.67
N VAL A 182 -21.14 -4.51 13.47
CA VAL A 182 -20.33 -4.19 12.29
C VAL A 182 -20.20 -2.68 12.20
N ALA A 183 -18.98 -2.15 12.27
CA ALA A 183 -18.74 -0.73 12.00
C ALA A 183 -18.87 -0.49 10.48
N TYR A 184 -19.85 0.33 10.08
CA TYR A 184 -19.92 0.86 8.73
C TYR A 184 -19.12 2.16 8.67
N VAL A 185 -18.25 2.26 7.67
CA VAL A 185 -17.57 3.49 7.28
C VAL A 185 -18.25 3.95 6.00
N ASP A 186 -18.76 5.19 5.98
CA ASP A 186 -19.35 5.75 4.78
C ASP A 186 -18.27 5.98 3.70
N LEU A 187 -18.70 6.12 2.44
CA LEU A 187 -17.82 6.30 1.28
C LEU A 187 -16.93 7.56 1.38
N ASP A 188 -17.27 8.51 2.25
CA ASP A 188 -16.54 9.75 2.50
C ASP A 188 -15.56 9.64 3.69
N GLY A 189 -15.48 8.48 4.36
CA GLY A 189 -14.52 8.21 5.44
C GLY A 189 -14.94 8.72 6.82
N ASP A 190 -16.10 9.35 6.95
CA ASP A 190 -16.64 9.81 8.24
C ASP A 190 -17.31 8.67 9.03
N PHE A 191 -17.04 8.61 10.33
CA PHE A 191 -17.55 7.58 11.25
C PHE A 191 -19.00 7.85 11.63
N ALA A 192 -19.93 7.08 11.05
CA ALA A 192 -21.39 7.28 11.22
C ALA A 192 -22.02 6.54 12.43
N GLY A 193 -21.22 5.81 13.22
CA GLY A 193 -21.69 5.11 14.43
C GLY A 193 -22.09 3.64 14.22
N PHE A 194 -22.61 3.00 15.27
CA PHE A 194 -23.01 1.59 15.28
C PHE A 194 -24.53 1.49 15.12
N GLY A 195 -25.01 0.94 14.01
CA GLY A 195 -26.45 0.79 13.72
C GLY A 195 -26.76 -0.55 13.04
N ASP A 196 -28.02 -0.98 13.17
CA ASP A 196 -28.56 -2.20 12.53
C ASP A 196 -28.43 -2.14 10.99
N PRO A 197 -28.25 -3.30 10.32
CA PRO A 197 -28.02 -3.36 8.87
C PRO A 197 -29.25 -2.88 8.10
N VAL A 198 -29.20 -1.63 7.62
CA VAL A 198 -30.18 -1.11 6.67
C VAL A 198 -29.88 -1.74 5.31
N TYR A 199 -30.82 -2.54 4.83
CA TYR A 199 -30.86 -3.11 3.48
C TYR A 199 -30.73 -2.01 2.42
N VAL A 200 -29.59 -1.96 1.73
CA VAL A 200 -29.39 -1.11 0.54
C VAL A 200 -29.91 -1.89 -0.66
N PRO A 201 -31.02 -1.47 -1.32
CA PRO A 201 -31.47 -2.12 -2.53
C PRO A 201 -30.44 -1.94 -3.64
N ALA A 202 -30.11 -3.03 -4.33
CA ALA A 202 -29.24 -3.06 -5.49
C ALA A 202 -29.80 -2.13 -6.58
N GLY A 203 -29.24 -0.92 -6.68
CA GLY A 203 -29.50 0.01 -7.78
C GLY A 203 -28.83 -0.50 -9.04
N GLY A 204 -29.65 -0.92 -10.01
CA GLY A 204 -29.21 -1.38 -11.33
C GLY A 204 -28.60 -0.24 -12.15
N TYR A 205 -27.35 -0.44 -12.56
CA TYR A 205 -26.72 0.34 -13.63
C TYR A 205 -27.02 -0.37 -14.96
N ASP A 206 -28.22 -0.14 -15.47
CA ASP A 206 -28.64 -0.58 -16.80
C ASP A 206 -28.40 0.54 -17.83
N ASN A 207 -27.54 0.22 -18.80
CA ASN A 207 -27.65 0.57 -20.22
C ASN A 207 -27.38 2.01 -20.70
N ASP A 208 -26.12 2.28 -21.04
CA ASP A 208 -25.73 3.25 -22.10
C ASP A 208 -24.70 2.63 -23.08
N ARG A 209 -24.88 1.37 -23.47
CA ARG A 209 -23.96 0.67 -24.41
C ARG A 209 -24.47 0.61 -25.87
N SER A 210 -25.67 1.11 -26.14
CA SER A 210 -26.29 1.03 -27.47
C SER A 210 -25.87 2.15 -28.44
N GLU A 211 -25.24 3.23 -27.99
CA GLU A 211 -24.96 4.39 -28.84
C GLU A 211 -23.84 4.19 -29.88
N PHE A 212 -22.97 3.19 -29.71
CA PHE A 212 -21.81 2.99 -30.60
C PHE A 212 -22.03 2.06 -31.81
N SER A 213 -23.27 1.58 -32.05
CA SER A 213 -23.51 0.56 -33.08
C SER A 213 -23.63 1.10 -34.53
N GLY A 214 -23.52 2.42 -34.75
CA GLY A 214 -23.84 3.06 -36.04
C GLY A 214 -22.68 3.51 -36.93
N MET A 215 -21.41 3.30 -36.55
CA MET A 215 -20.27 3.95 -37.24
C MET A 215 -19.54 3.12 -38.31
N TYR A 216 -19.95 1.88 -38.56
CA TYR A 216 -19.40 1.06 -39.65
C TYR A 216 -20.54 0.51 -40.53
N SER A 217 -20.91 1.26 -41.56
CA SER A 217 -21.75 0.79 -42.67
C SER A 217 -21.31 1.46 -43.96
#